data_AF-A0A959WR29-F1
#
_entry.id   AF-A0A959WR29-F1
#
_cell.length_a   1.000
_cell.length_b   1.000
_cell.length_c   1.000
_cell.angle_alpha   90.00
_cell.angle_beta   90.00
_cell.angle_gamma   90.00
#
_symmetry.space_group_name_H-M   'P 1'
#
loop_
_entity.id
_entity.type
_entity.pdbx_description
1 polymer ?
#
loop_
_entity_poly.entity_id
_entity_poly.type
_entity_poly.pdbx_seq_one_letter_code
_entity_poly.pdbx_strand_id
1 'polypeptide(L)'
;MSGAAAAALAIVCVALAAFAYLPDLAYRWRRRPQRAAKPPRGRTVADPGEELRAERRAEKLLGEVLGADALEAYRALGFLHCFGADRSGEPAYGYVIYPHKPIVSFSVATGELLNEHCVSFPDRSEPEGGQRLPDADDALAKWLALRADERSLINEANMHLPGRQLDPDHVRRDIARLSEWTSRSPAAAEGNLDGAGGI
;
A
#
# COMPACT_ATOMS: atom_id res chain seq x y z
N MET A 1 -30.68 33.24 -29.68
CA MET A 1 -30.65 31.95 -28.96
C MET A 1 -31.89 31.87 -28.11
N SER A 2 -32.80 30.94 -28.41
CA SER A 2 -34.13 30.84 -27.78
C SER A 2 -33.99 30.47 -26.30
N GLY A 3 -34.75 31.11 -25.40
CA GLY A 3 -34.65 30.92 -23.94
C GLY A 3 -34.75 29.45 -23.47
N ALA A 4 -35.40 28.60 -24.26
CA ALA A 4 -35.48 27.15 -24.01
C ALA A 4 -34.11 26.44 -24.09
N ALA A 5 -33.21 26.86 -24.99
CA ALA A 5 -31.89 26.25 -25.13
C ALA A 5 -30.96 26.59 -23.95
N ALA A 6 -31.09 27.80 -23.41
CA ALA A 6 -30.35 28.22 -22.22
C ALA A 6 -30.84 27.47 -20.96
N ALA A 7 -32.15 27.25 -20.85
CA ALA A 7 -32.73 26.49 -19.74
C ALA A 7 -32.30 25.01 -19.78
N ALA A 8 -32.30 24.39 -20.96
CA ALA A 8 -31.85 23.00 -21.10
C ALA A 8 -30.37 22.84 -20.74
N LEU A 9 -29.51 23.76 -21.18
CA LEU A 9 -28.09 23.74 -20.84
C LEU A 9 -27.84 23.89 -19.34
N ALA A 10 -28.57 24.80 -18.68
CA ALA A 10 -28.46 24.99 -17.23
C ALA A 10 -28.84 23.72 -16.46
N ILE A 11 -29.91 23.02 -16.87
CA ILE A 11 -30.33 21.77 -16.24
C ILE A 11 -29.26 20.68 -16.40
N VAL A 12 -28.67 20.56 -17.59
CA VAL A 12 -27.59 19.59 -17.85
C VAL A 12 -26.35 19.92 -17.00
N CYS A 13 -25.94 21.19 -16.92
CA CYS A 13 -24.81 21.60 -16.08
C CYS A 13 -25.05 21.30 -14.59
N VAL A 14 -26.25 21.54 -14.08
CA VAL A 14 -26.61 21.23 -12.69
C VAL A 14 -26.62 19.72 -12.46
N ALA A 15 -27.16 18.93 -13.38
CA ALA A 15 -27.17 17.47 -13.27
C ALA A 15 -25.75 16.87 -13.29
N LEU A 16 -24.87 17.38 -14.14
CA LEU A 16 -23.47 16.95 -14.21
C LEU A 16 -22.68 17.35 -12.95
N ALA A 17 -22.87 18.58 -12.46
CA ALA A 17 -22.27 19.01 -11.20
C ALA A 17 -22.78 18.17 -10.02
N ALA A 18 -24.08 17.89 -9.98
CA ALA A 18 -24.66 17.01 -8.97
C ALA A 18 -23.98 15.63 -9.01
N PHE A 19 -23.90 14.98 -10.17
CA PHE A 19 -23.30 13.65 -10.29
C PHE A 19 -21.81 13.63 -9.92
N ALA A 20 -21.04 14.66 -10.28
CA ALA A 20 -19.62 14.76 -9.97
C ALA A 20 -19.32 15.03 -8.48
N TYR A 21 -20.16 15.81 -7.80
CA TYR A 21 -19.86 16.31 -6.44
C TYR A 21 -20.74 15.69 -5.33
N LEU A 22 -21.84 15.01 -5.64
CA LEU A 22 -22.67 14.33 -4.64
C LEU A 22 -21.94 13.27 -3.79
N PRO A 23 -21.07 12.39 -4.34
CA PRO A 23 -20.39 11.39 -3.52
C PRO A 23 -19.42 12.04 -2.50
N ASP A 24 -18.76 13.13 -2.89
CA ASP A 24 -17.82 13.86 -2.02
C ASP A 24 -18.54 14.68 -0.93
N LEU A 25 -19.71 15.24 -1.26
CA LEU A 25 -20.55 15.98 -0.30
C LEU A 25 -21.23 15.05 0.71
N ALA A 26 -21.68 13.86 0.28
CA ALA A 26 -22.25 12.84 1.18
C ALA A 26 -21.21 12.29 2.16
N TYR A 27 -19.95 12.15 1.74
CA TYR A 27 -18.83 11.77 2.61
C TYR A 27 -18.55 12.82 3.69
N ARG A 28 -18.69 14.11 3.36
CA ARG A 28 -18.53 15.24 4.29
C ARG A 28 -19.65 15.35 5.31
N TRP A 29 -20.91 15.10 4.94
CA TRP A 29 -22.06 15.23 5.84
C TRP A 29 -22.26 14.07 6.82
N ARG A 30 -21.81 12.85 6.50
CA ARG A 30 -21.83 11.72 7.46
C ARG A 30 -20.83 11.87 8.60
N ARG A 31 -19.87 12.80 8.51
CA ARG A 31 -18.94 13.13 9.59
C ARG A 31 -19.57 14.15 10.54
N ARG A 32 -20.50 13.69 11.38
CA ARG A 32 -20.67 14.34 12.69
C ARG A 32 -19.39 14.08 13.47
N PRO A 33 -18.59 15.09 13.84
CA PRO A 33 -17.42 14.86 14.65
C PRO A 33 -17.89 14.42 16.03
N GLN A 34 -17.84 13.12 16.31
CA GLN A 34 -17.75 12.69 17.70
C GLN A 34 -16.43 13.27 18.20
N ARG A 35 -16.51 14.31 19.03
CA ARG A 35 -15.37 14.83 19.78
C ARG A 35 -14.85 13.66 20.63
N ALA A 36 -13.86 12.95 20.13
CA ALA A 36 -13.09 12.01 20.93
C ALA A 36 -12.45 12.83 22.07
N ALA A 37 -12.76 12.45 23.31
CA ALA A 37 -12.17 13.07 24.48
C ALA A 37 -10.65 12.91 24.40
N LYS A 38 -9.94 14.03 24.54
CA LYS A 38 -8.47 14.06 24.55
C LYS A 38 -7.98 13.17 25.69
N PRO A 39 -7.22 12.08 25.44
CA PRO A 39 -6.72 11.25 26.53
C PRO A 39 -5.81 12.09 27.42
N PRO A 40 -5.83 11.87 28.75
CA PRO A 40 -4.97 12.61 29.67
C PRO A 40 -3.51 12.37 29.29
N ARG A 41 -2.72 13.45 29.24
CA ARG A 41 -1.26 13.42 29.05
C ARG A 41 -0.58 12.82 30.30
N GLY A 42 -0.80 11.54 30.54
CA GLY A 42 0.07 10.69 31.34
C GLY A 42 1.01 9.98 30.37
N ARG A 43 2.31 10.15 30.55
CA ARG A 43 3.33 9.38 29.83
C ARG A 43 3.24 7.94 30.34
N THR A 44 2.27 7.17 29.86
CA THR A 44 2.25 5.72 30.01
C THR A 44 3.52 5.22 29.33
N VAL A 45 4.44 4.67 30.12
CA VAL A 45 5.56 3.90 29.56
C VAL A 45 4.90 2.79 28.75
N ALA A 46 5.02 2.85 27.43
CA ALA A 46 4.49 1.82 26.54
C ALA A 46 5.03 0.47 27.03
N ASP A 47 4.14 -0.50 27.26
CA ASP A 47 4.53 -1.84 27.65
C ASP A 47 5.27 -2.47 26.45
N PRO A 48 6.56 -2.83 26.55
CA PRO A 48 7.28 -3.46 25.44
C PRO A 48 6.60 -4.75 24.95
N GLY A 49 5.83 -5.43 25.82
CA GLY A 49 5.04 -6.59 25.44
C GLY A 49 3.84 -6.25 24.55
N GLU A 50 3.36 -5.01 24.55
CA GLU A 50 2.23 -4.56 23.72
C GLU A 50 2.62 -4.50 22.25
N GLU A 51 3.78 -3.91 21.92
CA GLU A 51 4.32 -3.82 20.57
C GLU A 51 4.55 -5.22 19.99
N LEU A 52 5.16 -6.12 20.76
CA LEU A 52 5.37 -7.52 20.35
C LEU A 52 4.05 -8.28 20.16
N ARG A 53 3.05 -8.05 21.01
CA ARG A 53 1.72 -8.66 20.86
C ARG A 53 1.00 -8.09 19.65
N ALA A 54 1.18 -6.81 19.32
CA ALA A 54 0.62 -6.18 18.13
C ALA A 54 1.27 -6.75 16.86
N GLU A 55 2.59 -6.85 16.82
CA GLU A 55 3.33 -7.44 15.70
C GLU A 55 2.91 -8.89 15.45
N ARG A 56 2.78 -9.72 16.49
CA ARG A 56 2.31 -11.11 16.33
C ARG A 56 0.88 -11.21 15.78
N ARG A 57 0.00 -10.26 16.11
CA ARG A 57 -1.36 -10.22 15.55
C ARG A 57 -1.32 -9.82 14.07
N ALA A 58 -0.49 -8.83 13.73
CA ALA A 58 -0.27 -8.38 12.36
C ALA A 58 0.33 -9.49 11.48
N GLU A 59 1.35 -10.21 11.96
CA GLU A 59 1.90 -11.38 11.25
C GLU A 59 0.85 -12.49 11.05
N LYS A 60 -0.01 -12.73 12.04
CA LYS A 60 -1.10 -13.70 11.91
C LYS A 60 -2.08 -13.29 10.81
N LEU A 61 -2.47 -12.02 10.77
CA LEU A 61 -3.33 -11.48 9.71
C LEU A 61 -2.65 -11.57 8.34
N LEU A 62 -1.36 -11.21 8.24
CA LEU A 62 -0.57 -11.34 7.02
C LEU A 62 -0.59 -12.79 6.51
N GLY A 63 -0.38 -13.77 7.39
CA GLY A 63 -0.47 -15.19 7.03
C GLY A 63 -1.88 -15.65 6.65
N GLU A 64 -2.93 -15.09 7.27
CA GLU A 64 -4.32 -15.36 6.90
C GLU A 64 -4.68 -14.78 5.52
N VAL A 65 -4.11 -13.63 5.15
CA VAL A 65 -4.40 -12.93 3.88
C VAL A 65 -3.53 -13.44 2.73
N LEU A 66 -2.24 -13.67 2.96
CA LEU A 66 -1.27 -14.01 1.91
C LEU A 66 -0.84 -15.48 1.92
N GLY A 67 -1.22 -16.25 2.95
CA GLY A 67 -0.82 -17.64 3.11
C GLY A 67 0.47 -17.85 3.90
N ALA A 68 0.78 -19.12 4.18
CA ALA A 68 1.91 -19.51 5.02
C ALA A 68 3.27 -19.23 4.35
N ASP A 69 3.40 -19.50 3.05
CA ASP A 69 4.65 -19.30 2.30
C ASP A 69 5.03 -17.81 2.25
N ALA A 70 4.04 -16.94 2.08
CA ALA A 70 4.20 -15.49 2.11
C ALA A 70 4.69 -14.99 3.48
N LEU A 71 4.10 -15.51 4.56
CA LEU A 71 4.51 -15.18 5.92
C LEU A 71 5.92 -15.69 6.23
N GLU A 72 6.28 -16.88 5.74
CA GLU A 72 7.63 -17.42 5.88
C GLU A 72 8.65 -16.56 5.13
N ALA A 73 8.35 -16.20 3.88
CA ALA A 73 9.19 -15.30 3.08
C ALA A 73 9.35 -13.94 3.77
N TYR A 74 8.25 -13.36 4.29
CA TYR A 74 8.29 -12.11 5.05
C TYR A 74 9.21 -12.21 6.27
N ARG A 75 9.11 -13.28 7.07
CA ARG A 75 9.97 -13.49 8.25
C ARG A 75 11.44 -13.69 7.86
N ALA A 76 11.71 -14.37 6.76
CA ALA A 76 13.07 -14.64 6.30
C ALA A 76 13.73 -13.41 5.65
N LEU A 77 12.95 -12.60 4.93
CA LEU A 77 13.45 -11.48 4.14
C LEU A 77 13.28 -10.12 4.82
N GLY A 78 12.31 -9.98 5.73
CA GLY A 78 11.97 -8.70 6.37
C GLY A 78 11.20 -7.74 5.47
N PHE A 79 10.67 -8.22 4.34
CA PHE A 79 9.86 -7.44 3.39
C PHE A 79 8.90 -8.36 2.63
N LEU A 80 7.85 -7.79 2.06
CA LEU A 80 7.01 -8.45 1.06
C LEU A 80 7.49 -8.12 -0.36
N HIS A 81 7.12 -8.96 -1.32
CA HIS A 81 7.34 -8.70 -2.74
C HIS A 81 6.09 -9.01 -3.56
N CYS A 82 6.01 -8.41 -4.75
CA CYS A 82 5.09 -8.82 -5.80
C CYS A 82 5.68 -8.48 -7.18
N PHE A 83 5.25 -9.21 -8.20
CA PHE A 83 5.68 -9.00 -9.58
C PHE A 83 4.54 -8.41 -10.41
N GLY A 84 4.90 -7.48 -11.28
CA GLY A 84 4.03 -6.94 -12.32
C GLY A 84 4.34 -7.60 -13.66
N ALA A 85 3.28 -7.87 -14.42
CA ALA A 85 3.39 -8.54 -15.71
C ALA A 85 3.45 -7.53 -16.87
N ASP A 86 4.13 -7.90 -17.95
CA ASP A 86 4.00 -7.19 -19.22
C ASP A 86 2.74 -7.61 -20.01
N ARG A 87 2.63 -7.16 -21.26
CA ARG A 87 1.51 -7.49 -22.15
C ARG A 87 1.42 -8.98 -22.49
N SER A 88 2.49 -9.74 -22.33
CA SER A 88 2.53 -11.19 -22.51
C SER A 88 2.03 -11.94 -21.27
N GLY A 89 1.87 -11.26 -20.13
CA GLY A 89 1.58 -11.90 -18.85
C GLY A 89 2.83 -12.37 -18.10
N GLU A 90 4.02 -12.10 -18.63
CA GLU A 90 5.29 -12.52 -18.01
C GLU A 90 5.79 -11.48 -17.00
N PRO A 91 6.38 -11.89 -15.87
CA PRO A 91 6.98 -10.97 -14.91
C PRO A 91 8.04 -10.07 -15.54
N ALA A 92 7.77 -8.77 -15.63
CA ALA A 92 8.69 -7.80 -16.25
C ALA A 92 9.35 -6.87 -15.23
N TYR A 93 8.65 -6.59 -14.14
CA TYR A 93 9.13 -5.76 -13.03
C TYR A 93 8.60 -6.29 -11.70
N GLY A 94 9.20 -5.85 -10.61
CA GLY A 94 8.81 -6.26 -9.26
C GLY A 94 8.85 -5.10 -8.28
N TYR A 95 8.22 -5.33 -7.13
CA TYR A 95 8.22 -4.42 -6.00
C TYR A 95 8.82 -5.09 -4.78
N VAL A 96 9.67 -4.36 -4.06
CA VAL A 96 10.09 -4.68 -2.69
C VAL A 96 9.32 -3.76 -1.75
N ILE A 97 8.58 -4.35 -0.83
CA ILE A 97 7.64 -3.68 0.06
C ILE A 97 8.16 -3.80 1.49
N TYR A 98 8.88 -2.76 1.91
CA TYR A 98 9.45 -2.67 3.24
C TYR A 98 8.47 -2.07 4.25
N PRO A 99 8.47 -2.55 5.50
CA PRO A 99 7.83 -1.85 6.61
C PRO A 99 8.38 -0.43 6.75
N HIS A 100 7.48 0.56 6.72
CA HIS A 100 7.68 1.98 6.99
C HIS A 100 8.82 2.66 6.23
N LYS A 101 9.18 2.07 5.10
CA LYS A 101 10.09 2.60 4.10
C LYS A 101 9.36 2.67 2.76
N PRO A 102 9.91 3.39 1.76
CA PRO A 102 9.34 3.40 0.42
C PRO A 102 9.22 1.99 -0.16
N ILE A 103 8.24 1.80 -1.04
CA ILE A 103 8.20 0.63 -1.93
C ILE A 103 9.26 0.86 -3.01
N VAL A 104 10.08 -0.12 -3.33
CA VAL A 104 11.06 0.00 -4.41
C VAL A 104 10.64 -0.83 -5.59
N SER A 105 10.48 -0.22 -6.76
CA SER A 105 10.29 -0.98 -8.00
C SER A 105 11.63 -1.30 -8.66
N PHE A 106 11.72 -2.48 -9.28
CA PHE A 106 12.92 -2.95 -9.97
C PHE A 106 12.57 -3.73 -11.24
N SER A 107 13.49 -3.80 -12.20
CA SER A 107 13.37 -4.67 -13.38
C SER A 107 13.68 -6.12 -13.02
N VAL A 108 12.80 -7.05 -13.37
CA VAL A 108 13.05 -8.49 -13.15
C VAL A 108 14.21 -9.00 -14.01
N ALA A 109 14.32 -8.48 -15.24
CA ALA A 109 15.34 -8.93 -16.19
C ALA A 109 16.76 -8.51 -15.81
N THR A 110 16.93 -7.30 -15.27
CA THR A 110 18.26 -6.72 -15.00
C THR A 110 18.57 -6.56 -13.52
N GLY A 111 17.57 -6.60 -12.64
CA GLY A 111 17.71 -6.22 -11.24
C GLY A 111 17.90 -4.71 -11.02
N GLU A 112 17.76 -3.89 -12.08
CA GLU A 112 17.93 -2.44 -11.99
C GLU A 112 16.80 -1.82 -11.16
N LEU A 113 17.16 -0.92 -10.24
CA LEU A 113 16.20 -0.17 -9.44
C LEU A 113 15.57 0.92 -10.31
N LEU A 114 14.24 1.00 -10.30
CA LEU A 114 13.48 1.92 -11.13
C LEU A 114 13.09 3.17 -10.33
N ASN A 115 12.35 3.01 -9.24
CA ASN A 115 11.86 4.13 -8.42
C ASN A 115 11.66 3.74 -6.96
N GLU A 116 11.73 4.74 -6.07
CA GLU A 116 11.24 4.68 -4.69
C GLU A 116 9.85 5.34 -4.61
N HIS A 117 8.82 4.58 -4.26
CA HIS A 117 7.44 5.04 -4.11
C HIS A 117 7.13 5.30 -2.64
N CYS A 118 7.07 6.57 -2.26
CA CYS A 118 6.78 6.96 -0.88
C CYS A 118 5.26 7.00 -0.69
N VAL A 119 4.72 5.90 -0.16
CA VAL A 119 3.32 5.77 0.19
C VAL A 119 3.14 6.09 1.67
N SER A 120 2.31 7.08 1.97
CA SER A 120 1.88 7.35 3.33
C SER A 120 0.42 6.97 3.44
N PHE A 121 0.07 6.12 4.39
CA PHE A 121 -1.32 5.89 4.78
C PHE A 121 -1.64 6.82 5.94
N PRO A 122 -2.25 8.00 5.70
CA PRO A 122 -2.66 8.84 6.82
C PRO A 122 -3.77 8.12 7.58
N ASP A 123 -3.50 7.72 8.82
CA ASP A 123 -4.59 7.41 9.74
C ASP A 123 -5.31 8.73 10.07
N ARG A 124 -6.42 8.98 9.37
CA ARG A 124 -7.20 10.21 9.54
C ARG A 124 -8.00 10.23 10.84
N SER A 125 -7.94 9.16 11.64
CA SER A 125 -8.60 9.05 12.94
C SER A 125 -7.68 9.38 14.11
N GLU A 126 -6.36 9.35 13.90
CA GLU A 126 -5.39 9.69 14.93
C GLU A 126 -4.92 11.16 14.84
N PRO A 127 -4.74 11.85 15.97
CA PRO A 127 -4.10 13.16 15.98
C PRO A 127 -2.68 13.08 15.38
N GLU A 128 -2.17 14.18 14.83
CA GLU A 128 -0.79 14.28 14.34
C GLU A 128 0.19 13.64 15.34
N GLY A 129 0.86 12.55 14.93
CA GLY A 129 1.70 11.72 15.81
C GLY A 129 1.07 10.40 16.28
N GLY A 130 0.11 9.88 15.53
CA GLY A 130 -0.47 8.55 15.73
C GLY A 130 0.54 7.41 15.87
N GLN A 131 0.13 6.32 16.51
CA GLN A 131 0.97 5.15 16.74
C GLN A 131 1.29 4.52 15.38
N ARG A 132 2.59 4.38 15.08
CA ARG A 132 3.06 3.68 13.88
C ARG A 132 2.43 2.29 13.84
N LEU A 133 1.88 1.91 12.69
CA LEU A 133 1.36 0.55 12.48
C LEU A 133 2.44 -0.50 12.84
N PRO A 134 2.05 -1.71 13.23
CA PRO A 134 2.96 -2.85 13.24
C PRO A 134 3.65 -3.02 11.88
N ASP A 135 4.87 -3.56 11.88
CA ASP A 135 5.69 -3.66 10.67
C ASP A 135 4.99 -4.53 9.61
N ALA A 136 4.44 -5.68 10.04
CA ALA A 136 3.68 -6.57 9.16
C ALA A 136 2.40 -5.93 8.61
N ASP A 137 1.69 -5.12 9.40
CA ASP A 137 0.46 -4.44 8.97
C ASP A 137 0.76 -3.35 7.93
N ASP A 138 1.83 -2.58 8.13
CA ASP A 138 2.24 -1.55 7.17
C ASP A 138 2.66 -2.17 5.82
N ALA A 139 3.45 -3.25 5.86
CA ALA A 139 3.82 -3.98 4.64
C ALA A 139 2.59 -4.58 3.94
N LEU A 140 1.67 -5.18 4.70
CA LEU A 140 0.42 -5.74 4.16
C LEU A 140 -0.46 -4.65 3.55
N ALA A 141 -0.59 -3.49 4.18
CA ALA A 141 -1.36 -2.36 3.67
C ALA A 141 -0.81 -1.85 2.33
N LYS A 142 0.52 -1.72 2.19
CA LYS A 142 1.20 -1.38 0.93
C LYS A 142 0.92 -2.41 -0.16
N TRP A 143 1.02 -3.70 0.19
CA TRP A 143 0.74 -4.79 -0.74
C TRP A 143 -0.71 -4.75 -1.22
N LEU A 144 -1.68 -4.62 -0.30
CA LEU A 144 -3.10 -4.53 -0.63
C LEU A 144 -3.41 -3.33 -1.53
N ALA A 145 -2.78 -2.18 -1.26
CA ALA A 145 -2.97 -0.99 -2.07
C ALA A 145 -2.41 -1.16 -3.49
N LEU A 146 -1.22 -1.78 -3.62
CA LEU A 146 -0.66 -2.14 -4.93
C LEU A 146 -1.56 -3.10 -5.70
N ARG A 147 -2.15 -4.09 -5.03
CA ARG A 147 -3.03 -5.08 -5.67
C ARG A 147 -4.40 -4.54 -6.04
N ALA A 148 -4.92 -3.60 -5.26
CA ALA A 148 -6.23 -3.00 -5.52
C ALA A 148 -6.20 -2.12 -6.77
N ASP A 149 -5.22 -1.22 -6.86
CA ASP A 149 -5.02 -0.37 -8.03
C ASP A 149 -3.57 0.15 -8.06
N GLU A 150 -2.70 -0.65 -8.67
CA GLU A 150 -1.29 -0.33 -8.84
C GLU A 150 -1.08 1.02 -9.52
N ARG A 151 -1.85 1.31 -10.57
CA ARG A 151 -1.68 2.53 -11.36
C ARG A 151 -2.03 3.76 -10.55
N SER A 152 -3.15 3.72 -9.82
CA SER A 152 -3.53 4.84 -8.94
C SER A 152 -2.52 5.03 -7.82
N LEU A 153 -2.04 3.95 -7.19
CA LEU A 153 -1.00 4.05 -6.15
C LEU A 153 0.26 4.72 -6.67
N ILE A 154 0.77 4.31 -7.83
CA ILE A 154 1.99 4.90 -8.41
C ILE A 154 1.79 6.38 -8.75
N ASN A 155 0.60 6.76 -9.26
CA ASN A 155 0.30 8.14 -9.62
C ASN A 155 0.16 9.06 -8.39
N GLU A 156 -0.33 8.53 -7.27
CA GLU A 156 -0.51 9.28 -6.02
C GLU A 156 0.73 9.27 -5.13
N ALA A 157 1.58 8.26 -5.25
CA ALA A 157 2.81 8.14 -4.47
C ALA A 157 3.78 9.28 -4.80
N ASN A 158 4.46 9.78 -3.77
CA ASN A 158 5.59 10.68 -3.97
C ASN A 158 6.79 9.85 -4.47
N MET A 159 7.10 9.96 -5.77
CA MET A 159 8.13 9.18 -6.44
C MET A 159 9.51 9.86 -6.37
N HIS A 160 10.53 9.05 -6.10
CA HIS A 160 11.93 9.47 -6.09
C HIS A 160 12.80 8.50 -6.89
N LEU A 161 13.92 9.03 -7.40
CA LEU A 161 14.99 8.18 -7.94
C LEU A 161 15.58 7.29 -6.83
N PRO A 162 16.04 6.08 -7.15
CA PRO A 162 16.72 5.21 -6.20
C PRO A 162 17.91 5.90 -5.53
N GLY A 163 18.08 5.68 -4.23
CA GLY A 163 19.14 6.32 -3.43
C GLY A 163 18.68 7.54 -2.66
N ARG A 164 17.40 7.92 -2.74
CA ARG A 164 16.89 9.11 -2.03
C ARG A 164 16.65 8.81 -0.55
N GLN A 165 16.01 7.69 -0.23
CA GLN A 165 15.76 7.27 1.15
C GLN A 165 16.44 5.96 1.52
N LEU A 166 16.66 5.07 0.54
CA LEU A 166 17.26 3.76 0.76
C LEU A 166 18.62 3.69 0.09
N ASP A 167 19.58 3.03 0.75
CA ASP A 167 20.87 2.70 0.14
C ASP A 167 20.65 1.71 -1.03
N PRO A 168 20.99 2.07 -2.28
CA PRO A 168 20.79 1.20 -3.43
C PRO A 168 21.50 -0.15 -3.31
N ASP A 169 22.66 -0.20 -2.64
CA ASP A 169 23.42 -1.45 -2.46
C ASP A 169 22.79 -2.37 -1.42
N HIS A 170 22.04 -1.82 -0.47
CA HIS A 170 21.18 -2.61 0.41
C HIS A 170 20.05 -3.25 -0.39
N VAL A 171 19.32 -2.46 -1.18
CA VAL A 171 18.17 -2.97 -1.95
C VAL A 171 18.61 -4.03 -2.98
N ARG A 172 19.74 -3.83 -3.66
CA ARG A 172 20.29 -4.85 -4.57
C ARG A 172 20.61 -6.18 -3.87
N ARG A 173 21.14 -6.13 -2.65
CA ARG A 173 21.37 -7.34 -1.84
C ARG A 173 20.07 -8.02 -1.44
N ASP A 174 19.04 -7.25 -1.10
CA ASP A 174 17.71 -7.78 -0.81
C ASP A 174 17.05 -8.43 -2.04
N ILE A 175 17.19 -7.83 -3.22
CA ILE A 175 16.71 -8.43 -4.49
C ILE A 175 17.47 -9.73 -4.79
N ALA A 176 18.79 -9.78 -4.56
CA ALA A 176 19.56 -11.00 -4.72
C ALA A 176 19.08 -12.11 -3.76
N ARG A 177 18.81 -11.76 -2.49
CA ARG A 177 18.21 -12.69 -1.51
C ARG A 177 16.81 -13.16 -1.92
N LEU A 178 16.00 -12.28 -2.51
CA LEU A 178 14.69 -12.63 -3.05
C LEU A 178 14.83 -13.63 -4.22
N SER A 179 15.77 -13.39 -5.13
CA SER A 179 16.04 -14.33 -6.24
C SER A 179 16.50 -15.71 -5.73
N GLU A 180 17.37 -15.75 -4.72
CA GLU A 180 17.76 -17.01 -4.06
C GLU A 180 16.59 -17.68 -3.33
N TRP A 181 15.68 -16.92 -2.72
CA TRP A 181 14.49 -17.46 -2.08
C TRP A 181 13.52 -18.08 -3.11
N THR A 182 13.17 -17.32 -4.14
CA THR A 182 12.23 -17.74 -5.20
C THR A 182 12.74 -18.92 -6.02
N SER A 183 14.05 -19.04 -6.23
CA SER A 183 14.64 -20.23 -6.87
C SER A 183 14.55 -21.51 -6.04
N ARG A 184 14.49 -21.41 -4.70
CA ARG A 184 14.32 -22.55 -3.78
C ARG A 184 12.86 -22.96 -3.61
N SER A 185 11.94 -21.98 -3.67
CA SER A 185 10.50 -22.18 -3.54
C SER A 185 9.76 -21.52 -4.70
N PRO A 186 9.48 -22.24 -5.80
CA PRO A 186 8.76 -21.68 -6.96
C PRO A 186 7.34 -21.23 -6.61
N ALA A 187 6.67 -21.83 -5.61
CA ALA A 187 5.40 -21.32 -5.07
C ALA A 187 5.53 -19.92 -4.42
N ALA A 188 6.72 -19.56 -3.94
CA ALA A 188 7.04 -18.20 -3.46
C ALA A 188 7.47 -17.25 -4.60
N ALA A 189 7.85 -17.81 -5.77
CA ALA A 189 8.16 -17.04 -6.98
C ALA A 189 6.91 -16.48 -7.65
N GLU A 190 5.75 -17.10 -7.44
CA GLU A 190 4.45 -16.63 -7.91
C GLU A 190 3.95 -15.36 -7.19
N GLY A 191 4.80 -14.74 -6.36
CA GLY A 191 4.63 -13.36 -5.89
C GLY A 191 3.44 -13.16 -4.96
N ASN A 192 3.26 -14.04 -3.97
CA ASN A 192 2.10 -14.07 -3.06
C ASN A 192 0.76 -14.17 -3.83
N LEU A 193 0.60 -15.34 -4.44
CA LEU A 193 -0.48 -15.85 -5.31
C LEU A 193 -1.89 -15.29 -5.15
N ASP A 194 -2.48 -14.95 -6.31
CA ASP A 194 -3.89 -15.10 -6.71
C ASP A 194 -4.87 -15.54 -5.61
N GLY A 195 -5.29 -14.56 -4.79
CA GLY A 195 -6.39 -14.71 -3.83
C GLY A 195 -7.74 -14.18 -4.32
N ALA A 196 -7.86 -13.77 -5.60
CA ALA A 196 -9.14 -13.47 -6.22
C ALA A 196 -9.06 -13.79 -7.70
N GLY A 197 -9.71 -14.89 -8.07
CA GLY A 197 -10.02 -15.20 -9.46
C GLY A 197 -10.67 -13.99 -10.14
N GLY A 198 -10.44 -13.94 -11.46
CA GLY A 198 -10.98 -12.91 -12.33
C GLY A 198 -12.46 -12.61 -12.08
N ILE A 199 -12.76 -11.33 -12.22
CA ILE A 199 -14.04 -10.83 -12.70
C ILE A 199 -13.80 -10.21 -14.07
#